data_AF-A0A395J4C7-F1
#
_entry.id   AF-A0A395J4C7-F1
#
_cell.length_a   1.000
_cell.length_b   1.000
_cell.length_c   1.000
_cell.angle_alpha   90.00
_cell.angle_beta   90.00
_cell.angle_gamma   90.00
#
_symmetry.space_group_name_H-M   'P 1'
#
loop_
_entity.id
_entity.type
_entity.pdbx_description
1 polymer ?
#
loop_
_entity_poly.entity_id
_entity_poly.type
_entity_poly.pdbx_seq_one_letter_code
_entity_poly.pdbx_strand_id
1 'polypeptide(L)' 'MCKEDEEEMRHRGVVCILNVLTAPNKVGEWGTKKVKENGGLEALKECLKKSRGQQVLEITVEALKKLIGDDGPGKLLEG' A
#
# COMPACT_ATOMS: atom_id res chain seq x y z
N MET A 1 7.38 -8.37 -4.17
CA MET A 1 7.14 -8.36 -2.70
C MET A 1 5.65 -8.31 -2.35
N CYS A 2 4.89 -7.22 -2.57
CA CYS A 2 3.46 -7.19 -2.17
C CYS A 2 2.54 -8.17 -2.92
N LYS A 3 3.04 -8.81 -3.99
CA LYS A 3 2.31 -9.74 -4.86
C LYS A 3 2.73 -11.20 -4.69
N GLU A 4 3.75 -11.47 -3.86
CA GLU A 4 4.26 -12.83 -3.66
C GLU A 4 3.20 -13.72 -3.00
N ASP A 5 3.35 -15.03 -3.17
CA ASP A 5 2.45 -16.02 -2.58
C ASP A 5 2.65 -16.20 -1.08
N GLU A 6 3.89 -15.99 -0.60
CA GLU A 6 4.22 -16.04 0.81
C GLU A 6 3.71 -14.79 1.55
N GLU A 7 2.93 -15.01 2.61
CA GLU A 7 2.32 -13.91 3.36
C GLU A 7 3.35 -13.03 4.08
N GLU A 8 4.45 -13.63 4.56
CA GLU A 8 5.57 -12.88 5.15
C GLU A 8 6.19 -11.90 4.14
N MET A 9 6.35 -12.34 2.89
CA MET A 9 6.91 -11.49 1.82
C MET A 9 5.97 -10.35 1.45
N ARG A 10 4.65 -10.59 1.48
CA ARG A 10 3.65 -9.52 1.32
C ARG A 10 3.71 -8.52 2.48
N HIS A 11 3.73 -9.01 3.72
CA HIS A 11 3.85 -8.16 4.91
C HIS A 11 5.07 -7.24 4.82
N ARG A 12 6.25 -7.79 4.53
CA ARG A 12 7.49 -7.03 4.37
C ARG A 12 7.37 -6.00 3.23
N GLY A 13 6.76 -6.38 2.11
CA GLY A 13 6.51 -5.46 1.00
C GLY A 13 5.65 -4.26 1.40
N VAL A 14 4.55 -4.50 2.13
CA VAL A 14 3.65 -3.44 2.56
C VAL A 14 4.30 -2.52 3.59
N VAL A 15 5.06 -3.06 4.55
CA VAL A 15 5.86 -2.26 5.50
C VAL A 15 6.82 -1.33 4.75
N CYS A 16 7.54 -1.83 3.74
CA CYS A 16 8.43 -1.01 2.93
C CYS A 16 7.70 0.14 2.23
N ILE A 17 6.53 -0.13 1.63
CA ILE A 17 5.71 0.92 1.01
C ILE A 17 5.26 1.92 2.06
N LEU A 18 4.76 1.46 3.21
CA LEU A 18 4.26 2.33 4.27
C LEU A 18 5.36 3.28 4.79
N ASN A 19 6.60 2.79 4.94
CA ASN A 19 7.75 3.62 5.31
C ASN A 19 8.00 4.74 4.30
N VAL A 20 7.88 4.45 3.00
CA VAL A 20 8.01 5.47 1.94
C VAL A 20 6.87 6.49 2.02
N LEU A 21 5.64 6.03 2.24
CA LEU A 21 4.45 6.90 2.33
C LEU A 21 4.40 7.75 3.60
N THR A 22 5.15 7.38 4.63
CA THR A 22 5.20 8.08 5.92
C THR A 22 6.47 8.90 6.11
N ALA A 23 7.38 8.88 5.13
CA ALA A 23 8.58 9.71 5.17
C ALA A 23 8.22 11.20 5.28
N PRO A 24 8.90 11.98 6.13
CA PRO A 24 8.54 13.37 6.34
C PRO A 24 8.96 14.26 5.16
N ASN A 25 8.35 15.45 5.08
CA ASN A 25 8.72 16.52 4.16
C ASN A 25 8.63 16.11 2.67
N LYS A 26 9.40 16.78 1.82
CA LYS A 26 9.43 16.58 0.37
C LYS A 26 9.76 15.17 -0.07
N VAL A 27 10.51 14.42 0.74
CA VAL A 27 10.85 13.03 0.44
C VAL A 27 9.61 12.13 0.45
N GLY A 28 8.67 12.35 1.38
CA GLY A 28 7.39 11.62 1.41
C GLY A 28 6.48 11.95 0.24
N GLU A 29 6.42 13.22 -0.17
CA GLU A 29 5.66 13.64 -1.36
C GLU A 29 6.20 12.94 -2.62
N TRP A 30 7.52 12.91 -2.80
CA TRP A 30 8.17 12.25 -3.92
C TRP A 30 7.99 10.74 -3.88
N GLY A 31 8.14 10.14 -2.69
CA GLY A 31 7.93 8.71 -2.46
C GLY A 31 6.51 8.30 -2.84
N THR A 32 5.50 9.05 -2.37
CA THR A 32 4.10 8.81 -2.69
C THR A 32 3.84 8.88 -4.19
N LYS A 33 4.36 9.91 -4.87
CA LYS A 33 4.26 10.04 -6.32
C LYS A 33 4.88 8.83 -7.04
N LYS A 34 6.07 8.42 -6.62
CA LYS A 34 6.77 7.26 -7.21
C LYS A 34 6.02 5.95 -6.98
N VAL A 35 5.45 5.74 -5.79
CA VAL A 35 4.63 4.56 -5.51
C VAL A 35 3.42 4.53 -6.44
N LYS A 36 2.73 5.66 -6.66
CA LYS A 36 1.60 5.75 -7.62
C LYS A 36 2.03 5.43 -9.05
N GLU A 37 3.08 6.09 -9.54
CA GLU A 37 3.60 5.92 -10.91
C GLU A 37 4.03 4.47 -11.21
N ASN A 38 4.51 3.74 -10.20
CA ASN A 38 4.97 2.36 -10.35
C ASN A 38 3.87 1.32 -10.00
N GLY A 39 2.60 1.70 -10.04
CA GLY A 39 1.49 0.75 -9.86
C GLY A 39 1.29 0.26 -8.41
N GLY A 40 1.74 1.03 -7.43
CA GLY A 40 1.63 0.68 -6.01
C GLY A 40 0.18 0.51 -5.53
N LEU A 41 -0.78 1.22 -6.13
CA LEU A 41 -2.21 1.07 -5.82
C LEU A 41 -2.69 -0.36 -6.13
N GLU A 42 -2.42 -0.85 -7.34
CA GLU A 42 -2.81 -2.19 -7.76
C GLU A 42 -2.07 -3.27 -6.98
N ALA A 43 -0.80 -3.03 -6.64
CA ALA A 43 -0.04 -3.95 -5.79
C ALA A 43 -0.62 -4.08 -4.37
N LEU A 44 -1.08 -2.98 -3.78
CA LEU A 44 -1.73 -3.00 -2.45
C LEU A 44 -3.14 -3.60 -2.52
N LYS A 45 -3.92 -3.32 -3.56
CA LYS A 45 -5.23 -3.97 -3.81
C LYS A 45 -5.07 -5.49 -3.95
N GLU A 46 -4.07 -5.95 -4.69
CA GLU A 46 -3.76 -7.37 -4.84
C GLU A 46 -3.32 -8.01 -3.52
N CYS A 47 -2.49 -7.30 -2.73
CA CYS A 47 -2.08 -7.74 -1.40
C CYS A 47 -3.28 -7.97 -0.47
N LEU A 48 -4.27 -7.07 -0.47
CA LEU A 48 -5.52 -7.26 0.28
C LEU A 48 -6.27 -8.52 -0.15
N LYS A 49 -6.40 -8.76 -1.47
CA LYS A 49 -7.12 -9.92 -2.00
C LYS A 49 -6.45 -11.25 -1.60
N LYS A 50 -5.11 -11.27 -1.55
CA LYS A 50 -4.31 -12.47 -1.27
C LYS A 50 -4.03 -12.73 0.20
N SER A 51 -4.15 -11.73 1.07
CA SER A 51 -3.79 -11.88 2.49
C SER A 51 -4.98 -12.28 3.35
N ARG A 52 -4.73 -13.03 4.43
CA ARG A 52 -5.75 -13.39 5.42
C ARG A 52 -5.35 -13.02 6.85
N GLY A 53 -4.06 -12.86 7.14
CA GLY A 53 -3.58 -12.42 8.44
C GLY A 53 -4.01 -10.99 8.76
N GLN A 54 -4.62 -10.82 9.93
CA GLN A 54 -5.15 -9.54 10.40
C GLN A 54 -4.11 -8.40 10.34
N GLN A 55 -2.88 -8.68 10.79
CA GLN A 55 -1.78 -7.73 10.77
C GLN A 55 -1.45 -7.24 9.35
N VAL A 56 -1.44 -8.15 8.36
CA VAL A 56 -1.14 -7.80 6.96
C VAL A 56 -2.28 -6.99 6.35
N LEU A 57 -3.52 -7.33 6.68
CA LEU A 57 -4.69 -6.59 6.21
C LEU A 57 -4.69 -5.15 6.76
N GLU A 58 -4.48 -4.98 8.07
CA GLU A 58 -4.47 -3.67 8.72
C GLU A 58 -3.42 -2.73 8.13
N ILE A 59 -2.18 -3.22 7.99
CA ILE A 59 -1.08 -2.41 7.44
C ILE A 59 -1.30 -2.08 5.95
N THR A 60 -1.92 -3.00 5.19
CA THR A 60 -2.25 -2.74 3.78
C THR A 60 -3.34 -1.69 3.65
N VAL A 61 -4.36 -1.72 4.52
CA VAL A 61 -5.39 -0.68 4.58
C VAL A 61 -4.79 0.68 4.95
N GLU A 62 -3.87 0.72 5.91
CA GLU A 62 -3.19 1.97 6.27
C GLU A 62 -2.39 2.55 5.10
N ALA A 63 -1.60 1.71 4.42
CA ALA A 63 -0.83 2.13 3.24
C ALA A 63 -1.75 2.66 2.13
N LEU A 64 -2.88 2.00 1.88
CA LEU A 64 -3.86 2.45 0.89
C LEU A 64 -4.48 3.80 1.23
N LYS A 65 -4.88 4.01 2.50
CA LYS A 65 -5.42 5.30 2.96
C LYS A 65 -4.42 6.43 2.73
N LYS A 66 -3.14 6.21 3.05
CA LYS A 66 -2.09 7.20 2.83
C LYS A 66 -1.81 7.44 1.34
N LEU A 67 -1.81 6.38 0.54
CA LEU A 67 -1.56 6.48 -0.90
C LEU A 67 -2.68 7.26 -1.60
N ILE A 68 -3.95 7.00 -1.26
CA ILE A 68 -5.10 7.64 -1.89
C ILE A 68 -5.29 9.07 -1.35
N GLY A 69 -4.95 9.32 -0.08
CA GLY A 69 -5.15 10.62 0.57
C GLY A 69 -6.64 10.89 0.86
N ASP A 70 -7.02 12.17 0.98
CA ASP A 70 -8.39 12.63 1.24
C ASP A 70 -9.37 12.45 0.06
N ASP A 71 -8.94 11.87 -1.06
CA ASP A 71 -9.78 11.56 -2.24
C ASP A 71 -10.91 10.53 -1.96
N GLY A 72 -10.99 10.03 -0.72
CA GLY A 72 -12.12 9.24 -0.20
C GLY A 72 -12.12 7.77 -0.64
N PRO A 73 -12.88 6.91 0.08
CA PRO A 73 -12.92 5.47 -0.14
C PRO A 73 -13.52 5.03 -1.49
N GLY A 74 -14.07 5.94 -2.30
CA GLY A 74 -14.68 5.62 -3.60
C GLY A 74 -13.73 4.92 -4.58
N LYS A 75 -12.45 5.31 -4.62
CA LYS A 75 -11.43 4.70 -5.51
C LYS A 75 -10.99 3.28 -5.08
N LEU A 76 -11.32 2.84 -3.86
CA LEU A 76 -11.02 1.48 -3.39
C LEU A 76 -11.99 0.45 -3.97
N LEU A 77 -13.20 0.89 -4.35
CA LEU A 77 -14.31 0.03 -4.78
C LEU A 77 -14.44 -0.08 -6.30
N GLU A 78 -13.73 0.75 -7.06
CA GLU A 78 -13.58 0.57 -8.50
C GLU A 78 -12.58 -0.57 -8.74
N GLY A 79 -13.14 -1.73 -9.10
CA GLY A 79 -12.46 -2.98 -9.41
C GLY A 79 -12.40 -3.26 -10.90
#